data_AF-A0A3M5D5R6-F1
#
_entry.id   AF-A0A3M5D5R6-F1
#
_cell.length_a   1.000
_cell.length_b   1.000
_cell.length_c   1.000
_cell.angle_alpha   90.00
_cell.angle_beta   90.00
_cell.angle_gamma   90.00
#
_symmetry.space_group_name_H-M   'P 1'
#
loop_
_entity.id
_entity.type
_entity.pdbx_description
1 polymer ?
#
loop_
_entity_poly.entity_id
_entity_poly.type
_entity_poly.pdbx_seq_one_letter_code
_entity_poly.pdbx_strand_id
1 'polypeptide(L)'
;AATDDEPLNAEVSRAANARGIPVNVVDAPALCSVIFPAIVDRSPLVVAVSSGGDAPVLARLIRAKLETWIPSTYGQLAGLASRFRHRVKELLPDLQQRRVFWENLFQGEIAERVLAGRPAEAERLLEERLAGGLAHIATGEVYLVGAGPGDPDLLTFRALRLMQQADVVLYDRLVAPSILELCRRDAERLYVGKRRA
;
A
#
# COMPACT_ATOMS: atom_id res chain seq x y z
N ALA A 1 22.84 16.90 -11.72
CA ALA A 1 23.79 17.36 -12.74
C ALA A 1 23.69 16.40 -13.93
N ALA A 2 23.48 16.92 -15.13
CA ALA A 2 23.15 16.14 -16.32
C ALA A 2 23.74 16.79 -17.58
N THR A 3 24.93 17.39 -17.44
CA THR A 3 25.68 17.96 -18.56
C THR A 3 26.59 16.90 -19.16
N ASP A 4 27.06 17.10 -20.40
CA ASP A 4 28.08 16.25 -21.04
C ASP A 4 29.51 16.51 -20.51
N ASP A 5 29.67 17.43 -19.55
CA ASP A 5 30.92 17.80 -18.90
C ASP A 5 31.03 17.13 -17.52
N GLU A 6 31.87 16.09 -17.42
CA GLU A 6 32.12 15.34 -16.19
C GLU A 6 32.75 16.19 -15.06
N PRO A 7 33.83 16.97 -15.30
CA PRO A 7 34.35 17.91 -14.30
C PRO A 7 33.30 18.85 -13.72
N LEU A 8 32.45 19.44 -14.58
CA LEU A 8 31.37 20.33 -14.15
C LEU A 8 30.35 19.58 -13.29
N ASN A 9 29.95 18.37 -13.69
CA ASN A 9 29.04 17.54 -12.91
C ASN A 9 29.59 17.22 -11.50
N ALA A 10 30.89 16.95 -11.38
CA ALA A 10 31.56 16.74 -10.11
C ALA A 10 31.62 18.02 -9.25
N GLU A 11 31.83 19.18 -9.87
CA GLU A 11 31.77 20.47 -9.19
C GLU A 11 30.37 20.75 -8.64
N VAL A 12 29.32 20.55 -9.46
CA VAL A 12 27.93 20.68 -9.02
C VAL A 12 27.62 19.75 -7.86
N SER A 13 28.09 18.49 -7.91
CA SER A 13 27.92 17.53 -6.80
C SER A 13 28.59 18.03 -5.52
N ARG A 14 29.85 18.47 -5.57
CA ARG A 14 30.54 19.01 -4.40
C ARG A 14 29.83 20.26 -3.83
N ALA A 15 29.41 21.17 -4.70
CA ALA A 15 28.74 22.40 -4.31
C ALA A 15 27.37 22.14 -3.65
N ALA A 16 26.61 21.14 -4.14
CA ALA A 16 25.34 20.73 -3.56
C ALA A 16 25.53 20.06 -2.20
N ASN A 17 26.48 19.12 -2.10
CA ASN A 17 26.81 18.43 -0.85
C ASN A 17 27.26 19.40 0.25
N ALA A 18 28.10 20.41 -0.09
CA ALA A 18 28.53 21.44 0.84
C ALA A 18 27.37 22.29 1.42
N ARG A 19 26.19 22.28 0.77
CA ARG A 19 24.98 23.01 1.19
C ARG A 19 23.89 22.09 1.76
N GLY A 20 24.15 20.78 1.87
CA GLY A 20 23.15 19.80 2.28
C GLY A 20 21.99 19.64 1.28
N ILE A 21 22.22 19.97 0.00
CA ILE A 21 21.21 19.85 -1.06
C ILE A 21 21.33 18.45 -1.69
N PRO A 22 20.25 17.65 -1.76
CA PRO A 22 20.24 16.40 -2.48
C PRO A 22 20.65 16.58 -3.95
N VAL A 23 21.58 15.76 -4.43
CA VAL A 23 22.09 15.81 -5.80
C VAL A 23 22.07 14.42 -6.42
N ASN A 24 21.55 14.35 -7.63
CA ASN A 24 21.72 13.20 -8.51
C ASN A 24 22.57 13.64 -9.70
N VAL A 25 23.62 12.87 -10.01
CA VAL A 25 24.47 13.05 -11.18
C VAL A 25 24.21 11.88 -12.11
N VAL A 26 23.73 12.17 -13.32
CA VAL A 26 23.40 11.15 -14.31
C VAL A 26 24.68 10.37 -14.66
N ASP A 27 24.55 9.04 -14.75
CA ASP A 27 25.63 8.10 -15.06
C ASP A 27 26.85 8.10 -14.11
N ALA A 28 26.82 8.85 -13.00
CA ALA A 28 27.88 8.86 -11.99
C ALA A 28 27.34 8.62 -10.56
N PRO A 29 27.00 7.36 -10.20
CA PRO A 29 26.43 7.03 -8.89
C PRO A 29 27.30 7.47 -7.70
N ALA A 30 28.63 7.44 -7.84
CA ALA A 30 29.57 7.87 -6.79
C ALA A 30 29.48 9.36 -6.46
N LEU A 31 28.91 10.18 -7.35
CA LEU A 31 28.71 11.62 -7.17
C LEU A 31 27.28 11.95 -6.71
N CYS A 32 26.42 10.96 -6.54
CA CYS A 32 25.04 11.14 -6.12
C CYS A 32 24.91 11.08 -4.59
N SER A 33 24.08 11.95 -4.03
CA SER A 33 23.55 11.78 -2.67
C SER A 33 22.11 11.24 -2.66
N VAL A 34 21.44 11.26 -3.82
CA VAL A 34 20.11 10.65 -4.02
C VAL A 34 20.00 9.99 -5.40
N ILE A 35 19.08 9.03 -5.50
CA ILE A 35 18.77 8.29 -6.74
C ILE A 35 17.33 8.55 -7.13
N PHE A 36 17.09 8.76 -8.42
CA PHE A 36 15.74 8.86 -8.94
C PHE A 36 15.14 7.48 -9.22
N PRO A 37 13.99 7.16 -8.62
CA PRO A 37 13.33 5.87 -8.82
C PRO A 37 12.63 5.81 -10.18
N ALA A 38 12.27 4.61 -10.61
CA ALA A 38 11.29 4.41 -11.67
C ALA A 38 9.89 4.69 -11.10
N ILE A 39 9.15 5.63 -11.70
CA ILE A 39 7.88 6.14 -11.17
C ILE A 39 6.69 5.66 -11.99
N VAL A 40 5.67 5.11 -11.32
CA VAL A 40 4.32 4.92 -11.86
C VAL A 40 3.44 6.04 -11.30
N ASP A 41 3.05 6.98 -12.16
CA ASP A 41 2.24 8.13 -11.78
C ASP A 41 0.76 7.88 -12.09
N ARG A 42 -0.07 7.89 -11.05
CA ARG A 42 -1.53 7.79 -11.06
C ARG A 42 -2.11 8.86 -10.14
N SER A 43 -1.53 10.07 -10.19
CA SER A 43 -1.80 11.17 -9.27
C SER A 43 -3.29 11.27 -8.88
N PRO A 44 -3.61 11.34 -7.58
CA PRO A 44 -2.69 11.52 -6.44
C PRO A 44 -1.98 10.25 -5.94
N LEU A 45 -2.22 9.07 -6.55
CA LEU A 45 -1.52 7.84 -6.21
C LEU A 45 -0.20 7.73 -6.98
N VAL A 46 0.93 7.60 -6.29
CA VAL A 46 2.25 7.48 -6.93
C VAL A 46 2.98 6.26 -6.36
N VAL A 47 3.59 5.46 -7.23
CA VAL A 47 4.46 4.35 -6.84
C VAL A 47 5.87 4.62 -7.34
N ALA A 48 6.86 4.56 -6.44
CA ALA A 48 8.27 4.68 -6.75
C ALA A 48 8.97 3.34 -6.56
N VAL A 49 9.68 2.87 -7.59
CA VAL A 49 10.45 1.63 -7.58
C VAL A 49 11.92 1.98 -7.69
N SER A 50 12.71 1.61 -6.68
CA SER A 50 14.16 1.82 -6.66
C SER A 50 14.88 0.54 -6.29
N SER A 51 16.04 0.32 -6.91
CA SER A 51 16.99 -0.73 -6.54
C SER A 51 18.26 -0.15 -5.90
N GLY A 52 18.22 1.10 -5.42
CA GLY A 52 19.43 1.77 -4.91
C GLY A 52 20.52 2.00 -5.96
N GLY A 53 20.18 1.96 -7.26
CA GLY A 53 21.15 2.07 -8.36
C GLY A 53 21.78 0.74 -8.80
N ASP A 54 21.64 -0.34 -8.03
CA ASP A 54 22.30 -1.63 -8.32
C ASP A 54 21.71 -2.36 -9.53
N ALA A 55 20.41 -2.19 -9.79
CA ALA A 55 19.67 -2.92 -10.82
C ALA A 55 18.63 -2.01 -11.52
N PRO A 56 19.06 -0.97 -12.26
CA PRO A 56 18.15 -0.02 -12.92
C PRO A 56 17.22 -0.68 -13.94
N VAL A 57 17.71 -1.71 -14.63
CA VAL A 57 16.89 -2.51 -15.57
C VAL A 57 15.77 -3.25 -14.84
N LEU A 58 16.04 -3.82 -13.66
CA LEU A 58 15.02 -4.49 -12.86
C LEU A 58 13.96 -3.51 -12.36
N ALA A 59 14.37 -2.34 -11.85
CA ALA A 59 13.44 -1.28 -11.43
C ALA A 59 12.52 -0.86 -12.59
N ARG A 60 13.07 -0.70 -13.80
CA ARG A 60 12.29 -0.41 -15.02
C ARG A 60 11.30 -1.52 -15.38
N LEU A 61 11.70 -2.78 -15.28
CA LEU A 61 10.83 -3.93 -15.57
C LEU A 61 9.68 -4.04 -14.56
N ILE A 62 9.94 -3.81 -13.27
CA ILE A 62 8.90 -3.79 -12.24
C ILE A 62 7.95 -2.60 -12.46
N ARG A 63 8.47 -1.41 -12.79
CA ARG A 63 7.62 -0.25 -13.16
C ARG A 63 6.66 -0.61 -14.30
N ALA A 64 7.16 -1.24 -15.37
CA ALA A 64 6.32 -1.63 -16.51
C ALA A 64 5.22 -2.64 -16.14
N LYS A 65 5.53 -3.61 -15.25
CA LYS A 65 4.52 -4.54 -14.72
C LYS A 65 3.45 -3.79 -13.92
N LEU A 66 3.86 -2.89 -13.03
CA LEU A 66 2.95 -2.10 -12.21
C LEU A 66 2.07 -1.16 -13.06
N GLU A 67 2.59 -0.58 -14.13
CA GLU A 67 1.80 0.23 -15.07
C GLU A 67 0.63 -0.54 -15.69
N THR A 68 0.80 -1.85 -15.87
CA THR A 68 -0.24 -2.76 -16.40
C THR A 68 -1.26 -3.12 -15.32
N TRP A 69 -0.82 -3.37 -14.08
CA TRP A 69 -1.70 -3.75 -12.97
C TRP A 69 -2.45 -2.56 -12.36
N ILE A 70 -1.92 -1.35 -12.51
CA ILE A 70 -2.49 -0.12 -11.97
C ILE A 70 -2.75 0.83 -13.15
N PRO A 71 -3.91 0.76 -13.80
CA PRO A 71 -4.28 1.67 -14.88
C PRO A 71 -4.42 3.14 -14.41
N SER A 72 -4.45 4.08 -15.36
CA SER A 72 -4.62 5.53 -15.10
C SER A 72 -5.89 5.86 -14.30
N THR A 73 -6.92 5.03 -14.40
CA THR A 73 -8.20 5.16 -13.67
C THR A 73 -8.08 5.07 -12.15
N TYR A 74 -7.00 4.48 -11.61
CA TYR A 74 -6.74 4.49 -10.16
C TYR A 74 -6.58 5.90 -9.59
N GLY A 75 -6.11 6.86 -10.39
CA GLY A 75 -6.07 8.26 -9.98
C GLY A 75 -7.46 8.84 -9.71
N GLN A 76 -8.46 8.43 -10.49
CA GLN A 76 -9.86 8.83 -10.27
C GLN A 76 -10.42 8.21 -8.99
N LEU A 77 -10.07 6.95 -8.69
CA LEU A 77 -10.48 6.27 -7.46
C LEU A 77 -9.89 6.94 -6.23
N ALA A 78 -8.61 7.30 -6.28
CA ALA A 78 -7.95 8.07 -5.22
C ALA A 78 -8.54 9.48 -5.09
N GLY A 79 -8.88 10.12 -6.21
CA GLY A 79 -9.58 11.41 -6.23
C GLY A 79 -10.97 11.34 -5.59
N LEU A 80 -11.75 10.28 -5.89
CA LEU A 80 -13.04 10.03 -5.26
C LEU A 80 -12.88 9.86 -3.74
N ALA A 81 -11.93 9.03 -3.30
CA ALA A 81 -11.65 8.85 -1.88
C ALA A 81 -11.27 10.16 -1.19
N SER A 82 -10.44 10.99 -1.82
CA SER A 82 -10.04 12.30 -1.31
C SER A 82 -11.23 13.24 -1.09
N ARG A 83 -12.17 13.32 -2.05
CA ARG A 83 -13.38 14.14 -1.93
C ARG A 83 -14.27 13.71 -0.76
N PHE A 84 -14.45 12.40 -0.58
CA PHE A 84 -15.37 11.86 0.41
C PHE A 84 -14.75 11.61 1.79
N ARG A 85 -13.41 11.75 1.94
CA ARG A 85 -12.70 11.39 3.18
C ARG A 85 -13.23 12.08 4.44
N HIS A 86 -13.61 13.36 4.34
CA HIS A 86 -14.08 14.13 5.48
C HIS A 86 -15.47 13.66 5.91
N ARG A 87 -16.39 13.52 4.94
CA ARG A 87 -17.75 13.01 5.18
C ARG A 87 -17.73 11.59 5.75
N VAL A 88 -16.88 10.71 5.21
CA VAL A 88 -16.70 9.34 5.75
C VAL A 88 -16.16 9.39 7.17
N LYS A 89 -15.23 10.29 7.49
CA LYS A 89 -14.69 10.43 8.85
C LYS A 89 -15.72 10.94 9.86
N GLU A 90 -16.62 11.83 9.44
CA GLU A 90 -17.72 12.32 10.28
C GLU A 90 -18.74 11.22 10.56
N LEU A 91 -19.08 10.41 9.54
CA LEU A 91 -20.05 9.33 9.67
C LEU A 91 -19.47 8.09 10.37
N LEU A 92 -18.16 7.84 10.25
CA LEU A 92 -17.44 6.73 10.88
C LEU A 92 -16.27 7.28 11.74
N PRO A 93 -16.54 7.66 13.00
CA PRO A 93 -15.49 8.13 13.91
C PRO A 93 -14.48 7.03 14.27
N ASP A 94 -14.93 5.78 14.26
CA ASP A 94 -14.08 4.63 14.54
C ASP A 94 -13.09 4.35 13.40
N LEU A 95 -11.84 4.07 13.75
CA LEU A 95 -10.77 3.83 12.78
C LEU A 95 -10.98 2.53 11.99
N GLN A 96 -11.45 1.48 12.65
CA GLN A 96 -11.62 0.17 12.01
C GLN A 96 -12.81 0.17 11.06
N GLN A 97 -13.93 0.77 11.45
CA GLN A 97 -15.08 0.93 10.56
C GLN A 97 -14.71 1.73 9.31
N ARG A 98 -13.93 2.82 9.45
CA ARG A 98 -13.43 3.56 8.27
C ARG A 98 -12.55 2.71 7.37
N ARG A 99 -11.66 1.92 7.97
CA ARG A 99 -10.76 1.04 7.24
C ARG A 99 -11.55 0.04 6.42
N VAL A 100 -12.45 -0.71 7.07
CA VAL A 100 -13.33 -1.69 6.43
C VAL A 100 -14.16 -1.03 5.32
N PHE A 101 -14.68 0.18 5.56
CA PHE A 101 -15.38 0.95 4.56
C PHE A 101 -14.52 1.20 3.30
N TRP A 102 -13.30 1.70 3.46
CA TRP A 102 -12.40 1.98 2.34
C TRP A 102 -11.95 0.71 1.62
N GLU A 103 -11.61 -0.34 2.35
CA GLU A 103 -11.27 -1.64 1.74
C GLU A 103 -12.42 -2.19 0.90
N ASN A 104 -13.65 -2.16 1.42
CA ASN A 104 -14.85 -2.56 0.69
C ASN A 104 -15.16 -1.67 -0.51
N LEU A 105 -14.89 -0.36 -0.41
CA LEU A 105 -15.07 0.57 -1.52
C LEU A 105 -14.09 0.26 -2.65
N PHE A 106 -12.81 0.06 -2.31
CA PHE A 106 -11.75 -0.19 -3.29
C PHE A 106 -11.77 -1.60 -3.90
N GLN A 107 -12.45 -2.55 -3.26
CA GLN A 107 -12.62 -3.93 -3.75
C GLN A 107 -14.05 -4.23 -4.24
N GLY A 108 -14.95 -3.26 -4.23
CA GLY A 108 -16.37 -3.45 -4.53
C GLY A 108 -16.84 -2.71 -5.77
N GLU A 109 -18.17 -2.68 -5.93
CA GLU A 109 -18.84 -2.13 -7.12
C GLU A 109 -18.43 -0.68 -7.44
N ILE A 110 -18.25 0.17 -6.42
CA ILE A 110 -17.83 1.57 -6.63
C ILE A 110 -16.49 1.63 -7.38
N ALA A 111 -15.51 0.84 -6.97
CA ALA A 111 -14.23 0.77 -7.68
C ALA A 111 -14.39 0.21 -9.10
N GLU A 112 -15.17 -0.86 -9.28
CA GLU A 112 -15.43 -1.43 -10.60
C GLU A 112 -16.04 -0.40 -11.57
N ARG A 113 -16.97 0.44 -11.10
CA ARG A 113 -17.58 1.52 -11.90
C ARG A 113 -16.56 2.56 -12.32
N VAL A 114 -15.68 2.99 -11.40
CA VAL A 114 -14.59 3.94 -11.72
C VAL A 114 -13.63 3.33 -12.73
N LEU A 115 -13.20 2.09 -12.51
CA LEU A 115 -12.25 1.39 -13.39
C LEU A 115 -12.85 1.14 -14.78
N ALA A 116 -14.17 0.96 -14.88
CA ALA A 116 -14.91 0.86 -16.13
C ALA A 116 -15.18 2.22 -16.82
N GLY A 117 -14.63 3.34 -16.32
CA GLY A 117 -14.81 4.66 -16.92
C GLY A 117 -16.17 5.30 -16.62
N ARG A 118 -16.85 4.89 -15.55
CA ARG A 118 -18.16 5.42 -15.12
C ARG A 118 -18.08 6.11 -13.74
N PRO A 119 -17.25 7.14 -13.56
CA PRO A 119 -17.01 7.76 -12.26
C PRO A 119 -18.25 8.46 -11.70
N ALA A 120 -19.13 9.01 -12.54
CA ALA A 120 -20.37 9.65 -12.10
C ALA A 120 -21.36 8.64 -11.49
N GLU A 121 -21.44 7.42 -12.03
CA GLU A 121 -22.25 6.34 -11.42
C GLU A 121 -21.67 5.93 -10.06
N ALA A 122 -20.35 5.80 -9.98
CA ALA A 122 -19.65 5.44 -8.75
C ALA A 122 -19.88 6.47 -7.63
N GLU A 123 -19.84 7.76 -7.97
CA GLU A 123 -20.07 8.86 -7.03
C GLU A 123 -21.50 8.86 -6.49
N ARG A 124 -22.51 8.70 -7.36
CA ARG A 124 -23.91 8.58 -6.90
C ARG A 124 -24.11 7.37 -5.99
N LEU A 125 -23.56 6.21 -6.35
CA LEU A 125 -23.66 4.99 -5.53
C LEU A 125 -23.00 5.19 -4.16
N LEU A 126 -21.87 5.89 -4.11
CA LEU A 126 -21.21 6.26 -2.86
C LEU A 126 -22.07 7.20 -2.01
N GLU A 127 -22.68 8.23 -2.62
CA GLU A 127 -23.58 9.16 -1.94
C GLU A 127 -24.81 8.45 -1.36
N GLU A 128 -25.46 7.60 -2.16
CA GLU A 128 -26.60 6.77 -1.75
C GLU A 128 -26.22 5.86 -0.58
N ARG A 129 -25.04 5.21 -0.64
CA ARG A 129 -24.55 4.35 0.43
C ARG A 129 -24.27 5.12 1.72
N LEU A 130 -23.75 6.36 1.62
CA LEU A 130 -23.52 7.21 2.78
C LEU A 130 -24.83 7.77 3.35
N ALA A 131 -25.85 7.99 2.51
CA ALA A 131 -27.17 8.47 2.92
C ALA A 131 -28.05 7.37 3.53
N GLY A 132 -27.96 6.13 3.04
CA GLY A 132 -28.76 4.99 3.47
C GLY A 132 -28.44 4.42 4.85
N GLY A 133 -27.48 5.04 5.58
CA GLY A 133 -27.04 4.60 6.90
C GLY A 133 -26.03 3.45 6.80
N LEU A 134 -24.91 3.59 7.50
CA LEU A 134 -23.78 2.65 7.48
C LEU A 134 -24.01 1.41 8.37
N ALA A 135 -25.27 0.99 8.50
CA ALA A 135 -25.76 0.05 9.51
C ALA A 135 -25.14 -1.36 9.43
N HIS A 136 -24.43 -1.69 8.35
CA HIS A 136 -23.81 -3.00 8.14
C HIS A 136 -22.29 -3.07 8.36
N ILE A 137 -21.64 -1.99 8.82
CA ILE A 137 -20.16 -1.99 8.97
C ILE A 137 -19.71 -2.58 10.32
N ALA A 138 -20.63 -2.90 11.23
CA ALA A 138 -20.34 -3.05 12.66
C ALA A 138 -20.62 -4.43 13.27
N THR A 139 -20.34 -5.53 12.57
CA THR A 139 -20.23 -6.84 13.25
C THR A 139 -18.77 -7.27 13.26
N GLY A 140 -18.17 -7.32 14.45
CA GLY A 140 -16.87 -7.95 14.62
C GLY A 140 -16.97 -9.43 14.24
N GLU A 141 -16.04 -9.90 13.42
CA GLU A 141 -16.01 -11.28 12.96
C GLU A 141 -14.83 -12.02 13.60
N VAL A 142 -15.03 -13.30 13.91
CA VAL A 142 -13.97 -14.17 14.42
C VAL A 142 -13.73 -15.28 13.41
N TYR A 143 -12.50 -15.36 12.94
CA TYR A 143 -12.04 -16.42 12.05
C TYR A 143 -11.11 -17.36 12.78
N LEU A 144 -11.39 -18.66 12.70
CA LEU A 144 -10.44 -19.69 13.11
C LEU A 144 -9.59 -20.08 11.90
N VAL A 145 -8.28 -19.84 12.01
CA VAL A 145 -7.32 -20.08 10.95
C VAL A 145 -6.36 -21.19 11.37
N GLY A 146 -6.25 -22.23 10.55
CA GLY A 146 -5.22 -23.25 10.73
C GLY A 146 -3.88 -22.73 10.22
N ALA A 147 -2.89 -22.60 11.11
CA ALA A 147 -1.53 -22.13 10.78
C ALA A 147 -0.66 -23.16 10.03
N GLY A 148 -1.18 -24.38 9.83
CA GLY A 148 -0.40 -25.50 9.29
C GLY A 148 0.67 -26.01 10.28
N PRO A 149 1.57 -26.89 9.83
CA PRO A 149 2.61 -27.49 10.68
C PRO A 149 3.82 -26.55 10.93
N GLY A 150 3.82 -25.34 10.36
CA GLY A 150 4.85 -24.31 10.57
C GLY A 150 5.45 -23.73 9.30
N ASP A 151 5.33 -24.41 8.16
CA ASP A 151 5.77 -23.90 6.84
C ASP A 151 4.75 -22.89 6.27
N PRO A 152 5.16 -21.63 6.01
CA PRO A 152 4.33 -20.60 5.39
C PRO A 152 3.67 -21.02 4.08
N ASP A 153 4.34 -21.84 3.27
CA ASP A 153 3.83 -22.24 1.95
C ASP A 153 2.66 -23.24 2.06
N LEU A 154 2.42 -23.80 3.25
CA LEU A 154 1.30 -24.69 3.54
C LEU A 154 0.04 -23.94 4.01
N LEU A 155 0.08 -22.62 4.12
CA LEU A 155 -1.11 -21.82 4.39
C LEU A 155 -2.04 -21.83 3.18
N THR A 156 -3.34 -21.99 3.44
CA THR A 156 -4.34 -21.77 2.40
C THR A 156 -4.37 -20.29 2.00
N PHE A 157 -4.67 -20.02 0.73
CA PHE A 157 -4.86 -18.63 0.26
C PHE A 157 -5.92 -17.86 1.06
N ARG A 158 -6.97 -18.56 1.53
CA ARG A 158 -8.00 -17.97 2.38
C ARG A 158 -7.45 -17.57 3.75
N ALA A 159 -6.63 -18.43 4.37
CA ALA A 159 -5.96 -18.12 5.64
C ALA A 159 -5.07 -16.89 5.51
N LEU A 160 -4.20 -16.85 4.49
CA LEU A 160 -3.32 -15.71 4.24
C LEU A 160 -4.12 -14.42 4.05
N ARG A 161 -5.19 -14.44 3.26
CA ARG A 161 -6.05 -13.28 3.05
C ARG A 161 -6.67 -12.77 4.36
N LEU A 162 -7.20 -13.68 5.18
CA LEU A 162 -7.78 -13.32 6.48
C LEU A 162 -6.71 -12.76 7.43
N MET A 163 -5.51 -13.36 7.47
CA MET A 163 -4.40 -12.88 8.29
C MET A 163 -3.91 -11.49 7.88
N GLN A 164 -3.95 -11.15 6.59
CA GLN A 164 -3.61 -9.81 6.09
C GLN A 164 -4.69 -8.76 6.37
N GLN A 165 -5.93 -9.18 6.63
CA GLN A 165 -7.05 -8.31 6.97
C GLN A 165 -7.25 -8.16 8.48
N ALA A 166 -6.87 -9.17 9.28
CA ALA A 166 -7.11 -9.23 10.72
C ALA A 166 -6.59 -7.99 11.47
N ASP A 167 -7.41 -7.45 12.37
CA ASP A 167 -7.03 -6.38 13.29
C ASP A 167 -6.29 -6.90 14.52
N VAL A 168 -6.75 -8.04 15.03
CA VAL A 168 -6.20 -8.71 16.21
C VAL A 168 -5.94 -10.16 15.85
N VAL A 169 -4.73 -10.62 16.14
CA VAL A 169 -4.30 -12.01 15.94
C VAL A 169 -4.04 -12.64 17.30
N LEU A 170 -4.96 -13.50 17.71
CA LEU A 170 -4.79 -14.37 18.88
C LEU A 170 -4.02 -15.62 18.43
N TYR A 171 -2.88 -15.89 19.06
CA TYR A 171 -2.03 -17.02 18.68
C TYR A 171 -1.43 -17.74 19.89
N ASP A 172 -1.03 -18.99 19.70
CA ASP A 172 -0.37 -19.79 20.74
C ASP A 172 1.03 -20.25 20.31
N ARG A 173 1.67 -21.04 21.18
CA ARG A 173 3.05 -21.55 21.01
C ARG A 173 3.26 -22.38 19.74
N LEU A 174 2.23 -23.04 19.24
CA LEU A 174 2.33 -23.96 18.10
C LEU A 174 2.42 -23.19 16.76
N VAL A 175 2.12 -21.90 16.75
CA VAL A 175 2.22 -21.06 15.55
C VAL A 175 3.66 -20.59 15.38
N ALA A 176 4.28 -20.97 14.25
CA ALA A 176 5.65 -20.57 13.93
C ALA A 176 5.78 -19.04 13.72
N PRO A 177 6.90 -18.41 14.11
CA PRO A 177 7.10 -16.96 13.92
C PRO A 177 6.95 -16.49 12.47
N SER A 178 7.42 -17.28 11.50
CA SER A 178 7.30 -17.01 10.07
C SER A 178 5.84 -16.90 9.59
N ILE A 179 4.92 -17.63 10.21
CA ILE A 179 3.48 -17.52 9.95
C ILE A 179 2.94 -16.18 10.46
N LEU A 180 3.36 -15.76 11.65
CA LEU A 180 2.94 -14.48 12.25
C LEU A 180 3.46 -13.26 11.48
N GLU A 181 4.57 -13.40 10.76
CA GLU A 181 5.11 -12.36 9.87
C GLU A 181 4.22 -12.10 8.65
N LEU A 182 3.40 -13.07 8.25
CA LEU A 182 2.42 -12.92 7.17
C LEU A 182 1.15 -12.19 7.59
N CYS A 183 0.92 -12.08 8.90
CA CYS A 183 -0.15 -11.24 9.42
C CYS A 183 0.11 -9.78 9.06
N ARG A 184 -0.98 -9.01 9.00
CA ARG A 184 -0.92 -7.57 8.81
C ARG A 184 0.09 -6.90 9.77
N ARG A 185 0.90 -5.96 9.25
CA ARG A 185 2.01 -5.33 10.00
C ARG A 185 1.56 -4.53 11.22
N ASP A 186 0.40 -3.89 11.13
CA ASP A 186 -0.21 -3.08 12.19
C ASP A 186 -1.29 -3.85 12.98
N ALA A 187 -1.42 -5.17 12.80
CA ALA A 187 -2.32 -5.97 13.63
C ALA A 187 -1.76 -6.14 15.03
N GLU A 188 -2.64 -6.03 16.03
CA GLU A 188 -2.32 -6.37 17.41
C GLU A 188 -2.12 -7.89 17.51
N ARG A 189 -1.03 -8.32 18.14
CA ARG A 189 -0.69 -9.74 18.28
C ARG A 189 -0.74 -10.13 19.75
N LEU A 190 -1.69 -10.97 20.09
CA LEU A 190 -1.97 -11.38 21.46
C LEU A 190 -1.64 -12.86 21.64
N TYR A 191 -0.58 -13.12 22.40
CA TYR A 191 -0.20 -14.48 22.75
C TYR A 191 -1.14 -15.03 23.83
N VAL A 192 -1.87 -16.10 23.52
CA VAL A 192 -2.85 -16.76 24.40
C VAL A 192 -2.44 -18.18 24.82
N GLY A 193 -1.23 -18.60 24.48
CA GLY A 193 -0.71 -19.91 24.89
C GLY A 193 -0.44 -19.99 26.39
N LYS A 194 -0.60 -21.17 26.98
CA LYS A 194 -0.23 -21.41 28.39
C LYS A 194 1.28 -21.29 28.57
N ARG A 195 1.72 -20.36 29.43
CA ARG A 195 3.04 -20.43 30.09
C ARG A 195 2.89 -21.35 31.29
N ARG A 196 3.63 -22.47 31.34
CA ARG A 196 3.83 -23.14 32.63
C ARG A 196 4.67 -22.18 33.47
N ALA A 197 4.14 -21.77 34.63
CA ALA A 197 4.92 -21.15 35.68
C ALA A 197 5.94 -22.15 36.24
#